data_AF-A0A4Q5ZF38-F1
#
_entry.id   AF-A0A4Q5ZF38-F1
#
_cell.length_a   1.000
_cell.length_b   1.000
_cell.length_c   1.000
_cell.angle_alpha   90.00
_cell.angle_beta   90.00
_cell.angle_gamma   90.00
#
_symmetry.space_group_name_H-M   'P 1'
#
loop_
_entity.id
_entity.type
_entity.pdbx_description
1 polymer ?
#
loop_
_entity_poly.entity_id
_entity_poly.type
_entity_poly.pdbx_seq_one_letter_code
_entity_poly.pdbx_strand_id
1 'polypeptide(L)'
;MSNESGSQPKFTTKTSLKVEPALYELFMDGIRDIYWAENHLVKALPKMIKAATSPELASTIEQHLTETEGHVSRLQQVFELLKEKAVAKKCDAMEGLSKEGEAII
;
A
#
# COMPACT_ATOMS: atom_id res chain seq x y z
N MET A 1 -2.17 37.71 -32.23
CA MET A 1 -2.12 36.80 -31.06
C MET A 1 -1.61 35.46 -31.56
N SER A 2 -0.30 35.24 -31.47
CA SER A 2 0.33 33.98 -31.83
C SER A 2 1.24 33.62 -30.66
N ASN A 3 0.78 32.74 -29.79
CA ASN A 3 1.63 32.07 -28.81
C ASN A 3 1.58 30.59 -29.12
N GLU A 4 2.61 30.14 -29.83
CA GLU A 4 3.04 28.75 -29.77
C GLU A 4 3.61 28.48 -28.37
N SER A 5 3.12 27.44 -27.72
CA SER A 5 3.92 26.67 -26.78
C SER A 5 3.43 25.23 -26.86
N GLY A 6 3.91 24.56 -27.90
CA GLY A 6 3.87 23.12 -27.98
C GLY A 6 4.86 22.54 -26.98
N SER A 7 4.34 21.86 -25.96
CA SER A 7 5.11 20.82 -25.28
C SER A 7 4.28 19.55 -25.31
N GLN A 8 4.40 18.82 -26.41
CA GLN A 8 3.98 17.42 -26.40
C GLN A 8 5.02 16.60 -25.64
N PRO A 9 4.61 15.67 -24.76
CA PRO A 9 5.56 14.81 -24.06
C PRO A 9 6.35 13.96 -25.07
N LYS A 10 7.69 14.08 -25.03
CA LYS A 10 8.65 13.43 -25.93
C LYS A 10 8.84 11.92 -25.66
N PHE A 11 7.82 11.23 -25.16
CA PHE A 11 7.88 9.77 -24.99
C PHE A 11 6.51 9.16 -25.28
N THR A 12 6.26 8.83 -26.55
CA THR A 12 5.13 7.98 -26.92
C THR A 12 5.61 6.54 -26.84
N THR A 13 5.44 5.92 -25.68
CA THR A 13 5.69 4.49 -25.53
C THR A 13 4.68 3.77 -26.43
N LYS A 14 5.16 3.04 -27.43
CA LYS A 14 4.34 2.15 -28.29
C LYS A 14 3.88 0.90 -27.52
N THR A 15 3.38 1.06 -26.30
CA THR A 15 2.79 -0.03 -25.55
C THR A 15 1.34 -0.12 -25.96
N SER A 16 1.00 -1.19 -26.69
CA SER A 16 -0.40 -1.57 -26.90
C SER A 16 -1.08 -1.72 -25.54
N LEU A 17 -2.19 -1.02 -25.31
CA LEU A 17 -3.02 -1.10 -24.09
C LEU A 17 -3.79 -2.43 -23.99
N LYS A 18 -3.32 -3.50 -24.63
CA LYS A 18 -3.79 -4.85 -24.33
C LYS A 18 -3.15 -5.25 -23.01
N VAL A 19 -3.88 -5.00 -21.95
CA VAL A 19 -3.64 -5.61 -20.66
C VAL A 19 -3.69 -7.12 -20.86
N GLU A 20 -2.54 -7.78 -20.83
CA GLU A 20 -2.48 -9.23 -20.77
C GLU A 20 -3.22 -9.66 -19.50
N PRO A 21 -4.32 -10.45 -19.58
CA PRO A 21 -5.20 -10.72 -18.44
C PRO A 21 -4.44 -11.21 -17.20
N ALA A 22 -3.40 -12.01 -17.40
CA ALA A 22 -2.56 -12.53 -16.32
C ALA A 22 -1.77 -11.45 -15.56
N LEU A 23 -1.29 -10.40 -16.24
CA LEU A 23 -0.56 -9.31 -15.59
C LEU A 23 -1.50 -8.43 -14.76
N TYR A 24 -2.73 -8.23 -15.23
CA TYR A 24 -3.73 -7.50 -14.45
C TYR A 24 -4.23 -8.29 -13.26
N GLU A 25 -4.44 -9.59 -13.43
CA GLU A 25 -4.77 -10.47 -12.32
C GLU A 25 -3.68 -10.45 -11.25
N LEU A 26 -2.41 -10.59 -11.65
CA LEU A 26 -1.25 -10.48 -10.74
C LEU A 26 -1.21 -9.12 -10.05
N PHE A 27 -1.41 -8.04 -10.79
CA PHE A 27 -1.46 -6.68 -10.23
C PHE A 27 -2.58 -6.52 -9.21
N MET A 28 -3.81 -6.95 -9.56
CA MET A 28 -4.97 -6.88 -8.67
C MET A 28 -4.76 -7.72 -7.42
N ASP A 29 -4.18 -8.92 -7.54
CA ASP A 29 -3.87 -9.76 -6.39
C ASP A 29 -2.84 -9.11 -5.46
N GLY A 30 -1.81 -8.46 -6.02
CA GLY A 30 -0.85 -7.68 -5.23
C GLY A 30 -1.50 -6.52 -4.49
N ILE A 31 -2.41 -5.77 -5.14
CA ILE A 31 -3.15 -4.66 -4.50
C ILE A 31 -4.04 -5.18 -3.36
N ARG A 32 -4.74 -6.30 -3.55
CA ARG A 32 -5.59 -6.90 -2.49
C ARG A 32 -4.76 -7.43 -1.31
N ASP A 33 -3.60 -8.00 -1.60
CA ASP A 33 -2.66 -8.55 -0.62
C ASP A 33 -2.06 -7.44 0.26
N ILE A 34 -1.50 -6.40 -0.36
CA ILE A 34 -0.93 -5.26 0.40
C ILE A 34 -2.02 -4.49 1.13
N TYR A 35 -3.24 -4.39 0.59
CA TYR A 35 -4.36 -3.77 1.30
C TYR A 35 -4.71 -4.52 2.58
N TRP A 36 -4.67 -5.85 2.57
CA TRP A 36 -4.84 -6.62 3.79
C TRP A 36 -3.67 -6.39 4.76
N ALA A 37 -2.43 -6.41 4.26
CA ALA A 37 -1.23 -6.24 5.06
C ALA A 37 -1.24 -4.90 5.83
N GLU A 38 -1.53 -3.79 5.15
CA GLU A 38 -1.57 -2.47 5.78
C GLU A 38 -2.69 -2.38 6.83
N ASN A 39 -3.89 -2.90 6.54
CA ASN A 39 -4.99 -2.97 7.51
C ASN A 39 -4.66 -3.85 8.73
N HIS A 40 -3.83 -4.88 8.54
CA HIS A 40 -3.34 -5.72 9.63
C HIS A 40 -2.32 -4.96 10.48
N LEU A 41 -1.37 -4.27 9.85
CA LEU A 41 -0.36 -3.46 10.52
C LEU A 41 -0.96 -2.34 11.37
N VAL A 42 -2.00 -1.65 10.89
CA VAL A 42 -2.73 -0.63 11.69
C VAL A 42 -3.15 -1.17 13.07
N LYS A 43 -3.47 -2.47 13.16
CA LYS A 43 -3.88 -3.13 14.41
C LYS A 43 -2.69 -3.65 15.22
N ALA A 44 -1.60 -4.02 14.56
CA ALA A 44 -0.41 -4.60 15.19
C ALA A 44 0.51 -3.52 15.81
N LEU A 45 0.79 -2.44 15.07
CA LEU A 45 1.72 -1.38 15.48
C LEU A 45 1.39 -0.77 16.86
N PRO A 46 0.13 -0.53 17.26
CA PRO A 46 -0.21 -0.06 18.61
C PRO A 46 0.27 -0.97 19.75
N LYS A 47 0.39 -2.28 19.52
CA LYS A 47 0.95 -3.21 20.53
C LYS A 47 2.45 -2.99 20.69
N MET A 48 3.15 -2.82 19.57
CA MET A 48 4.61 -2.60 19.55
C MET A 48 4.98 -1.24 20.16
N ILE A 49 4.20 -0.18 19.89
CA ILE A 49 4.37 1.14 20.52
C ILE A 49 4.33 1.02 22.06
N LYS A 50 3.35 0.28 22.59
CA LYS A 50 3.18 0.08 24.04
C LYS A 50 4.30 -0.74 24.67
N ALA A 51 4.89 -1.66 23.92
CA ALA A 51 5.98 -2.51 24.39
C ALA A 51 7.36 -1.85 24.26
N ALA A 52 7.50 -0.84 23.41
CA ALA A 52 8.76 -0.15 23.20
C ALA A 52 9.22 0.58 24.48
N THR A 53 10.42 0.23 24.95
CA THR A 53 11.04 0.87 26.13
C THR A 53 11.84 2.12 25.77
N SER A 54 12.28 2.24 24.52
CA SER A 54 12.93 3.44 24.00
C SER A 54 11.87 4.45 23.51
N PRO A 55 11.89 5.70 24.01
CA PRO A 55 10.99 6.75 23.53
C PRO A 55 11.13 7.04 22.04
N GLU A 56 12.36 6.95 21.51
CA GLU A 56 12.64 7.16 20.08
C GLU A 56 12.01 6.06 19.22
N LEU A 57 12.07 4.80 19.69
CA LEU A 57 11.44 3.68 19.00
C LEU A 57 9.92 3.82 19.01
N ALA A 58 9.31 4.14 20.16
CA ALA A 58 7.87 4.35 20.26
C ALA A 58 7.38 5.44 19.29
N SER A 59 8.06 6.60 19.28
CA SER A 59 7.76 7.72 18.37
C SER A 59 7.90 7.33 16.90
N THR A 60 8.93 6.57 16.54
CA THR A 60 9.13 6.10 15.16
C THR A 60 7.99 5.17 14.71
N ILE A 61 7.55 4.26 15.58
CA ILE A 61 6.44 3.35 15.27
C ILE A 61 5.10 4.11 15.22
N GLU A 62 4.89 5.13 16.05
CA GLU A 62 3.71 6.03 15.99
C GLU A 62 3.65 6.81 14.67
N GLN A 63 4.78 7.34 14.21
CA GLN A 63 4.87 7.98 12.89
C GLN A 63 4.54 6.98 11.78
N HIS A 64 5.11 5.77 11.85
CA HIS A 64 4.85 4.75 10.86
C HIS A 64 3.38 4.30 10.85
N LEU A 65 2.72 4.22 12.00
CA LEU A 65 1.28 3.96 12.07
C LEU A 65 0.47 5.01 11.30
N THR A 66 0.83 6.29 11.45
CA THR A 66 0.18 7.40 10.71
C THR A 66 0.41 7.26 9.20
N GLU A 67 1.60 6.85 8.77
CA GLU A 67 1.90 6.57 7.37
C GLU A 67 1.05 5.40 6.85
N THR A 68 1.01 4.29 7.59
CA THR A 68 0.24 3.08 7.28
C THR A 68 -1.26 3.40 7.11
N GLU A 69 -1.86 4.21 7.98
CA GLU A 69 -3.25 4.68 7.81
C GLU A 69 -3.44 5.49 6.51
N GLY A 70 -2.45 6.32 6.17
CA GLY A 70 -2.38 7.00 4.88
C GLY A 70 -2.26 6.03 3.70
N HIS A 71 -1.51 4.93 3.84
CA HIS A 71 -1.35 3.90 2.81
C HIS A 71 -2.67 3.17 2.55
N VAL A 72 -3.39 2.79 3.60
CA VAL A 72 -4.75 2.20 3.50
C VAL A 72 -5.66 3.13 2.70
N SER A 73 -5.65 4.42 3.01
CA SER A 73 -6.47 5.42 2.31
C SER A 73 -6.09 5.56 0.83
N ARG A 74 -4.78 5.55 0.51
CA ARG A 74 -4.31 5.57 -0.89
C ARG A 74 -4.71 4.32 -1.65
N LEU A 75 -4.65 3.14 -1.02
CA LEU A 75 -5.08 1.89 -1.65
C LEU A 75 -6.58 1.89 -1.96
N GLN A 76 -7.40 2.49 -1.10
CA GLN A 76 -8.83 2.71 -1.40
C GLN A 76 -9.02 3.58 -2.64
N GLN A 77 -8.26 4.68 -2.77
CA GLN A 77 -8.28 5.50 -3.99
C GLN A 77 -7.82 4.71 -5.22
N VAL A 78 -6.82 3.84 -5.08
CA VAL A 78 -6.37 2.95 -6.17
C VAL A 78 -7.50 2.02 -6.62
N PHE A 79 -8.25 1.40 -5.70
CA PHE A 79 -9.43 0.60 -6.05
C PHE A 79 -10.48 1.42 -6.81
N GLU A 80 -10.76 2.64 -6.37
CA GLU A 80 -11.69 3.56 -7.06
C GLU A 80 -11.23 3.90 -8.48
N LEU A 81 -9.94 4.22 -8.67
CA LEU A 81 -9.35 4.52 -9.98
C LEU A 81 -9.43 3.32 -10.93
N LEU A 82 -9.29 2.11 -10.39
CA LEU A 82 -9.40 0.85 -11.12
C LEU A 82 -10.86 0.43 -11.34
N LYS A 83 -11.83 1.13 -10.74
CA LYS A 83 -13.27 0.78 -10.72
C LYS A 83 -13.52 -0.63 -10.17
N GLU A 84 -12.69 -1.02 -9.20
CA GLU A 84 -12.73 -2.31 -8.52
C GLU A 84 -13.20 -2.13 -7.08
N LYS A 85 -13.81 -3.17 -6.51
CA LYS A 85 -14.18 -3.14 -5.09
C LYS A 85 -12.93 -3.31 -4.23
N ALA A 86 -12.79 -2.49 -3.19
CA ALA A 86 -11.77 -2.67 -2.18
C ALA A 86 -12.01 -3.97 -1.39
N VAL A 87 -11.32 -5.03 -1.80
CA VAL A 87 -11.39 -6.35 -1.19
C VAL A 87 -10.00 -6.72 -0.71
N ALA A 88 -9.87 -7.00 0.58
CA ALA A 88 -8.63 -7.47 1.15
C ALA A 88 -8.48 -8.99 0.90
N LYS A 89 -7.30 -9.42 0.46
CA LYS A 89 -6.90 -10.83 0.39
C LYS A 89 -5.86 -11.07 1.46
N LYS A 90 -6.07 -12.09 2.30
CA LYS A 90 -5.15 -12.37 3.41
C LYS A 90 -3.71 -12.51 2.91
N CYS A 91 -2.81 -11.70 3.46
CA CYS A 91 -1.37 -11.79 3.23
C CYS A 91 -0.75 -12.64 4.34
N ASP A 92 -0.54 -13.94 4.06
CA ASP A 92 0.05 -14.86 5.04
C ASP A 92 1.47 -14.45 5.46
N ALA A 93 2.22 -13.82 4.57
CA ALA A 93 3.55 -13.28 4.88
C ALA A 93 3.46 -12.19 5.96
N MET A 94 2.57 -11.20 5.80
CA MET A 94 2.40 -10.15 6.81
C MET A 94 1.83 -10.68 8.12
N GLU A 95 0.91 -11.67 8.07
CA GLU A 95 0.44 -12.32 9.29
C GLU A 95 1.58 -13.00 10.04
N GLY A 96 2.48 -13.69 9.33
CA GLY A 96 3.68 -14.30 9.89
C GLY A 96 4.59 -13.28 10.57
N LEU A 97 4.96 -12.22 9.85
CA LEU A 97 5.82 -11.15 10.37
C LEU A 97 5.21 -10.45 11.59
N SER A 98 3.91 -10.19 11.57
CA SER A 98 3.21 -9.60 12.72
C SER A 98 3.22 -10.53 13.93
N LYS A 99 3.03 -11.85 13.74
CA LYS A 99 3.11 -12.85 14.82
C LYS A 99 4.53 -12.96 15.39
N GLU A 100 5.55 -12.91 14.54
CA GLU A 100 6.95 -12.89 14.98
C GLU A 100 7.24 -11.66 15.83
N GLY A 101 6.76 -10.48 15.40
CA GLY A 101 6.86 -9.25 16.18
C GLY A 101 6.11 -9.34 17.52
N GLU A 102 4.91 -9.90 17.53
CA GLU A 102 4.12 -10.14 18.75
C GLU A 102 4.79 -11.14 19.71
N ALA A 103 5.60 -12.08 19.22
CA ALA A 103 6.30 -13.05 20.06
C ALA A 103 7.52 -12.45 20.79
N ILE A 104 7.99 -11.26 20.40
CA ILE A 104 9.12 -10.56 21.00
C ILE A 104 8.67 -9.66 22.16
N ILE A 105 7.43 -9.15 22.10
CA ILE A 105 6.87 -8.18 23.05
C ILE A 105 5.99 -8.84 24.12
#